data_AF-A0A5K1BGC9-F1
#
_entry.id   AF-A0A5K1BGC9-F1
#
_cell.length_a   1.000
_cell.length_b   1.000
_cell.length_c   1.000
_cell.angle_alpha   90.00
_cell.angle_beta   90.00
_cell.angle_gamma   90.00
#
_symmetry.space_group_name_H-M   'P 1'
#
loop_
_entity.id
_entity.type
_entity.pdbx_description
1 polymer ?
#
loop_
_entity_poly.entity_id
_entity_poly.type
_entity_poly.pdbx_seq_one_letter_code
_entity_poly.pdbx_strand_id
1 'polypeptide(L)' 'MPFQYGKDGSYFKNVPKSSAIKLIDFGSTTFENQDHNYVVSTRHYRAPEVIL' A
#
# COMPACT_ATOMS: atom_id res chain seq x y z
N MET A 1 51.13 -2.26 -18.12
CA MET A 1 49.93 -1.41 -18.01
C MET A 1 48.94 -2.10 -17.08
N PRO A 2 48.68 -1.63 -15.85
CA PRO A 2 47.64 -2.23 -15.04
C PRO A 2 46.27 -1.71 -15.49
N PHE A 3 45.31 -2.62 -15.66
CA PHE A 3 43.91 -2.28 -15.90
C PHE A 3 43.30 -1.74 -14.60
N GLN A 4 42.85 -0.48 -14.62
CA GLN A 4 42.12 0.13 -13.51
C GLN A 4 40.69 -0.44 -13.49
N TYR A 5 40.32 -1.16 -12.42
CA TYR A 5 38.94 -1.61 -12.22
C TYR A 5 38.06 -0.40 -11.89
N GLY A 6 37.18 -0.02 -12.83
CA GLY A 6 36.33 1.15 -12.71
C GLY A 6 35.19 0.96 -11.71
N LYS A 7 35.28 1.72 -10.60
CA LYS A 7 34.21 2.34 -9.80
C LYS A 7 32.91 1.55 -9.57
N ASP A 8 32.77 1.08 -8.32
CA ASP A 8 31.57 1.04 -7.48
C ASP A 8 30.23 1.24 -8.21
N GLY A 9 29.60 0.12 -8.57
CA GLY A 9 28.22 0.10 -9.03
C GLY A 9 27.27 0.54 -7.92
N SER A 10 26.96 1.83 -7.87
CA SER A 10 25.92 2.35 -6.96
C SER A 10 24.56 1.86 -7.46
N TYR A 11 24.04 0.80 -6.85
CA TYR A 11 22.65 0.40 -7.02
C TYR A 11 21.75 1.55 -6.55
N PHE A 12 21.12 2.26 -7.49
CA PHE A 12 20.08 3.22 -7.14
C PHE A 12 18.91 2.46 -6.53
N LYS A 13 18.71 2.62 -5.21
CA LYS A 13 17.52 2.11 -4.54
C LYS A 13 16.34 2.97 -4.95
N ASN A 14 15.38 2.38 -5.68
CA ASN A 14 14.12 3.03 -6.06
C ASN A 14 13.19 3.14 -4.83
N VAL A 15 13.54 4.02 -3.90
CA VAL A 15 12.76 4.29 -2.69
C VAL A 15 12.14 5.68 -2.79
N PRO A 16 10.87 5.87 -2.40
CA PRO A 16 10.25 7.19 -2.37
C PRO A 16 11.03 8.16 -1.49
N LYS A 17 11.13 9.42 -1.92
CA LYS A 17 11.76 10.50 -1.13
C LYS A 17 10.98 10.85 0.14
N SER A 18 9.71 10.46 0.21
CA SER A 18 8.78 10.78 1.30
C SER A 18 7.82 9.62 1.54
N SER A 19 7.41 9.46 2.79
CA SER A 19 6.38 8.49 3.23
C SER A 19 4.99 9.12 3.39
N ALA A 20 4.79 10.37 2.97
CA ALA A 20 3.49 11.01 3.05
C ALA A 20 2.46 10.25 2.18
N ILE A 21 1.31 9.93 2.77
CA ILE A 21 0.20 9.20 2.12
C ILE A 21 -1.12 9.94 2.32
N LYS A 22 -2.11 9.59 1.50
CA LYS A 22 -3.49 10.10 1.60
C LYS A 22 -4.46 8.94 1.43
N LEU A 23 -5.55 8.97 2.18
CA LEU A 23 -6.63 8.02 2.01
C LEU A 23 -7.44 8.36 0.76
N ILE A 24 -7.82 7.35 -0.01
CA ILE A 24 -8.63 7.47 -1.23
C ILE A 24 -9.73 6.39 -1.22
N ASP A 25 -10.59 6.42 -2.23
CA ASP A 25 -11.69 5.46 -2.42
C ASP A 25 -12.70 5.43 -1.27
N PHE A 26 -13.50 6.50 -1.19
CA PHE A 26 -14.62 6.61 -0.26
C PHE A 26 -15.92 6.03 -0.84
N GLY A 27 -15.88 5.34 -1.98
CA GLY A 27 -17.10 4.82 -2.64
C GLY A 27 -17.81 3.70 -1.85
N SER A 28 -17.08 3.10 -0.90
CA SER A 28 -17.59 2.02 -0.04
C SER A 28 -17.76 2.44 1.42
N THR A 29 -17.60 3.73 1.75
CA THR A 29 -17.76 4.19 3.13
C THR A 29 -19.23 4.29 3.50
N THR A 30 -19.58 3.83 4.70
CA THR A 30 -20.95 3.84 5.22
C THR A 30 -20.96 4.68 6.51
N PHE A 31 -21.96 5.55 6.66
CA PHE A 31 -22.20 6.23 7.94
C PHE A 31 -22.86 5.27 8.94
N GLU A 32 -22.64 5.46 10.25
CA GLU A 32 -23.13 4.57 11.31
C GLU A 32 -24.65 4.34 11.29
N ASN A 33 -25.43 5.31 10.80
CA ASN A 33 -26.89 5.24 10.75
C ASN A 33 -27.44 4.70 9.42
N GLN A 34 -26.59 4.16 8.53
CA GLN A 34 -26.99 3.58 7.25
C GLN A 34 -26.93 2.03 7.27
N ASP A 35 -27.60 1.40 6.31
CA ASP A 35 -27.54 -0.06 6.15
C ASP A 35 -26.10 -0.50 5.84
N HIS A 36 -25.54 -1.36 6.68
CA HIS A 36 -24.18 -1.86 6.55
C HIS A 36 -24.17 -3.11 5.67
N ASN A 37 -23.43 -3.09 4.56
CA ASN A 37 -23.22 -4.28 3.75
C ASN A 37 -22.42 -5.33 4.55
N TYR A 38 -22.88 -6.58 4.53
CA TYR A 38 -22.25 -7.68 5.27
C TYR A 38 -20.88 -8.07 4.70
N VAL A 39 -20.63 -7.75 3.42
CA VAL A 39 -19.33 -7.99 2.77
C VAL A 39 -18.70 -6.66 2.38
N VAL A 40 -17.82 -6.15 3.26
CA VAL A 40 -16.97 -4.97 3.03
C VAL A 40 -15.50 -5.36 2.92
N SER A 41 -14.62 -4.43 2.53
CA SER A 41 -13.19 -4.66 2.31
C SER A 41 -12.84 -5.67 1.20
N THR A 42 -11.64 -5.55 0.65
CA THR A 42 -11.10 -6.60 -0.23
C THR A 42 -10.69 -7.80 0.63
N ARG A 43 -10.66 -9.00 0.03
CA ARG A 43 -10.57 -10.30 0.76
C ARG A 43 -9.47 -10.34 1.83
N HIS A 44 -8.28 -9.80 1.55
CA HIS A 44 -7.13 -9.85 2.47
C HIS A 44 -7.24 -8.90 3.66
N TYR A 45 -8.16 -7.93 3.64
CA TYR A 45 -8.32 -6.90 4.67
C TYR A 45 -9.70 -6.95 5.33
N ARG A 46 -10.43 -8.06 5.20
CA ARG A 46 -11.67 -8.27 5.96
C ARG A 46 -11.36 -8.62 7.39
N ALA A 47 -12.04 -7.96 8.31
CA ALA A 47 -12.02 -8.33 9.71
C ALA A 47 -12.78 -9.66 9.92
N PRO A 48 -12.46 -10.45 10.97
CA PRO A 48 -13.09 -11.76 11.20
C PRO A 48 -14.62 -11.74 11.20
N GLU A 49 -15.21 -10.68 11.76
CA GLU A 49 -16.66 -10.47 11.82
C GLU A 49 -17.33 -10.20 10.46
N VAL A 50 -16.54 -9.90 9.42
CA VAL A 50 -16.99 -9.64 8.03
C VAL A 50 -16.82 -10.89 7.13
N ILE A 51 -16.21 -11.97 7.63
CA ILE A 51 -15.93 -13.19 6.84
C ILE A 51 -17.06 -14.23 6.92
N LEU A 52 -17.86 -14.18 7.98
CA LEU A 52 -18.98 -15.11 8.23
C LEU A 52 -20.15 -14.88 7.28
#